data_AF-A0A1I1EQ78-F1
#
_entry.id   AF-A0A1I1EQ78-F1
#
_cell.length_a   1.000
_cell.length_b   1.000
_cell.length_c   1.000
_cell.angle_alpha   90.00
_cell.angle_beta   90.00
_cell.angle_gamma   90.00
#
_symmetry.space_group_name_H-M   'P 1'
#
loop_
_entity.id
_entity.type
_entity.pdbx_description
1 polymer ?
#
loop_
_entity_poly.entity_id
_entity_poly.type
_entity_poly.pdbx_seq_one_letter_code
_entity_poly.pdbx_strand_id
1 'polypeptide(L)'
;MADTADRAENEDRKREMAAEEEPALGYEQARDELIEVVRRLEAGGATLEESLALWERGEELARICRHWLEGARARLDAALAADAGADAGMESVVVSRTVERVAEAEFETVRAEAEAGEDGRG
;
A
#
# COMPACT_ATOMS: atom_id res chain seq x y z
N MET A 1 -41.26 5.93 16.34
CA MET A 1 -41.71 5.31 15.07
C MET A 1 -41.25 6.06 13.83
N ALA A 2 -40.53 7.19 13.93
CA ALA A 2 -40.06 7.98 12.77
C ALA A 2 -38.56 7.78 12.40
N ASP A 3 -37.87 6.81 13.00
CA ASP A 3 -36.38 6.71 12.94
C ASP A 3 -35.88 5.81 11.80
N THR A 4 -36.75 4.99 11.21
CA THR A 4 -36.38 4.05 10.14
C THR A 4 -36.39 4.68 8.75
N ALA A 5 -37.16 5.76 8.56
CA ALA A 5 -37.25 6.47 7.28
C ALA A 5 -35.98 7.29 7.01
N ASP A 6 -35.50 8.06 8.00
CA ASP A 6 -34.24 8.82 7.91
C ASP A 6 -33.02 7.89 7.68
N ARG A 7 -33.03 6.69 8.28
CA ARG A 7 -31.96 5.71 8.10
C ARG A 7 -31.93 5.14 6.67
N ALA A 8 -33.09 4.90 6.08
CA ALA A 8 -33.20 4.40 4.70
C ALA A 8 -32.73 5.46 3.69
N GLU A 9 -33.14 6.72 3.87
CA GLU A 9 -32.69 7.83 3.02
C GLU A 9 -31.18 8.09 3.15
N ASN A 10 -30.60 7.87 4.33
CA ASN A 10 -29.16 8.00 4.54
C ASN A 10 -28.36 6.87 3.86
N GLU A 11 -28.89 5.64 3.85
CA GLU A 11 -28.27 4.49 3.17
C GLU A 11 -28.33 4.64 1.63
N ASP A 12 -29.42 5.16 1.08
CA ASP A 12 -29.56 5.41 -0.36
C ASP A 12 -28.61 6.52 -0.82
N ARG A 13 -28.53 7.64 -0.09
CA ARG A 13 -27.56 8.72 -0.36
C ARG A 13 -26.11 8.22 -0.23
N LYS A 14 -25.83 7.32 0.71
CA LYS A 14 -24.51 6.70 0.88
C LYS A 14 -24.15 5.76 -0.27
N ARG A 15 -25.12 5.05 -0.85
CA ARG A 15 -24.92 4.22 -2.05
C ARG A 15 -24.71 5.05 -3.31
N GLU A 16 -25.40 6.19 -3.43
CA GLU A 16 -25.23 7.13 -4.54
C GLU A 16 -23.83 7.78 -4.49
N MET A 17 -23.37 8.22 -3.31
CA MET A 17 -22.00 8.71 -3.13
C MET A 17 -20.93 7.63 -3.37
N ALA A 18 -21.15 6.40 -2.89
CA ALA A 18 -20.22 5.29 -3.13
C ALA A 18 -20.15 4.89 -4.61
N ALA A 19 -21.24 5.06 -5.37
CA ALA A 19 -21.27 4.83 -6.82
C ALA A 19 -20.58 5.97 -7.60
N GLU A 20 -20.58 7.20 -7.08
CA GLU A 20 -19.78 8.31 -7.66
C GLU A 20 -18.29 8.20 -7.34
N GLU A 21 -17.91 7.49 -6.26
CA GLU A 21 -16.51 7.25 -5.89
C GLU A 21 -15.89 6.01 -6.56
N GLU A 22 -16.69 5.11 -7.16
CA GLU A 22 -16.14 3.97 -7.88
C GLU A 22 -15.44 4.45 -9.17
N PRO A 23 -14.11 4.23 -9.31
CA PRO A 23 -13.41 4.63 -10.51
C PRO A 23 -13.98 3.87 -11.71
N ALA A 24 -14.23 4.61 -12.80
CA ALA A 24 -14.83 4.08 -14.04
C ALA A 24 -14.07 2.89 -14.67
N LEU A 25 -12.82 2.65 -14.25
CA LEU A 25 -11.97 1.54 -14.66
C LEU A 25 -11.64 0.63 -13.47
N GLY A 26 -11.77 -0.68 -13.66
CA GLY A 26 -11.24 -1.68 -12.73
C GLY A 26 -9.71 -1.66 -12.67
N TYR A 27 -9.14 -2.12 -11.55
CA TYR A 27 -7.70 -2.09 -11.28
C TYR A 27 -6.84 -2.71 -12.40
N GLU A 28 -7.15 -3.94 -12.82
CA GLU A 28 -6.36 -4.65 -13.84
C GLU A 28 -6.39 -3.89 -15.18
N GLN A 29 -7.56 -3.36 -15.55
CA GLN A 29 -7.71 -2.58 -16.78
C GLN A 29 -6.90 -1.28 -16.72
N ALA A 30 -6.95 -0.56 -15.60
CA ALA A 30 -6.19 0.67 -15.40
C ALA A 30 -4.67 0.41 -15.39
N ARG A 31 -4.23 -0.71 -14.78
CA ARG A 31 -2.82 -1.13 -14.79
C ARG A 31 -2.34 -1.46 -16.20
N ASP A 32 -3.12 -2.23 -16.94
CA ASP A 32 -2.73 -2.64 -18.29
C ASP A 32 -2.65 -1.42 -19.24
N GLU A 33 -3.59 -0.47 -19.12
CA GLU A 33 -3.51 0.79 -19.87
C GLU A 33 -2.30 1.63 -19.46
N LEU A 34 -1.97 1.69 -18.16
CA LEU A 34 -0.80 2.41 -17.66
C LEU A 34 0.50 1.81 -18.23
N ILE A 35 0.59 0.48 -18.32
CA ILE A 35 1.73 -0.20 -18.93
C ILE A 35 1.89 0.21 -20.39
N GLU A 36 0.81 0.28 -21.16
CA GLU A 36 0.87 0.71 -22.56
C GLU A 36 1.28 2.19 -22.71
N VAL A 37 0.81 3.07 -21.81
CA VAL A 37 1.25 4.47 -21.76
C VAL A 37 2.75 4.57 -21.50
N VAL A 38 3.25 3.85 -20.49
CA VAL A 38 4.69 3.84 -20.14
C VAL A 38 5.52 3.30 -21.31
N ARG A 39 5.10 2.20 -21.93
CA ARG A 39 5.78 1.62 -23.11
C ARG A 39 5.89 2.63 -24.26
N ARG A 40 4.85 3.42 -24.51
CA ARG A 40 4.86 4.45 -25.55
C ARG A 40 5.78 5.62 -25.21
N LEU A 41 5.82 6.04 -23.96
CA LEU A 41 6.75 7.07 -23.48
C LEU A 41 8.20 6.59 -23.59
N GLU A 42 8.48 5.34 -23.20
CA GLU A 42 9.82 4.74 -23.24
C GLU A 42 10.32 4.46 -24.65
N ALA A 43 9.42 4.09 -25.58
CA ALA A 43 9.76 3.89 -26.99
C ALA A 43 10.27 5.19 -27.65
N GLY A 44 9.85 6.35 -27.13
CA GLY A 44 10.15 7.65 -27.71
C GLY A 44 9.49 7.84 -29.08
N GLY A 45 9.86 8.91 -29.78
CA GLY A 45 9.32 9.22 -31.11
C GLY A 45 7.94 9.89 -31.13
N ALA A 46 7.32 10.10 -29.97
CA ALA A 46 6.17 10.96 -29.81
C ALA A 46 6.59 12.45 -29.86
N THR A 47 5.73 13.30 -30.39
CA THR A 47 5.88 14.75 -30.28
C THR A 47 5.78 15.20 -28.81
N LEU A 48 6.16 16.44 -28.51
CA LEU A 48 6.05 16.99 -27.17
C LEU A 48 4.60 16.96 -26.66
N GLU A 49 3.65 17.36 -27.50
CA GLU A 49 2.22 17.41 -27.14
C GLU A 49 1.67 16.00 -26.87
N GLU A 50 2.02 15.02 -27.71
CA GLU A 50 1.68 13.62 -27.47
C GLU A 50 2.32 13.05 -26.20
N SER A 51 3.58 13.42 -25.91
CA SER A 51 4.28 12.98 -24.70
C SER A 51 3.62 13.55 -23.44
N LEU A 52 3.16 14.81 -23.48
CA LEU A 52 2.42 15.43 -22.38
C LEU A 52 1.05 14.76 -22.18
N ALA A 53 0.31 14.51 -23.27
CA ALA A 53 -0.98 13.82 -23.20
C ALA A 53 -0.85 12.39 -22.62
N LEU A 54 0.20 11.65 -23.04
CA LEU A 54 0.52 10.34 -22.47
C LEU A 54 0.85 10.44 -20.99
N TRP A 55 1.63 11.44 -20.57
CA TRP A 55 1.95 11.65 -19.16
C TRP A 55 0.72 11.95 -18.31
N GLU A 56 -0.16 12.88 -18.75
CA GLU A 56 -1.39 13.22 -18.03
C GLU A 56 -2.32 12.01 -17.88
N ARG A 57 -2.44 11.20 -18.94
CA ARG A 57 -3.20 9.95 -18.89
C ARG A 57 -2.57 8.95 -17.92
N GLY A 58 -1.25 8.82 -17.92
CA GLY A 58 -0.51 7.99 -16.97
C GLY A 58 -0.76 8.40 -15.51
N GLU A 59 -0.77 9.69 -15.21
CA GLU A 59 -1.06 10.23 -13.88
C GLU A 59 -2.49 9.92 -13.41
N GLU A 60 -3.47 10.02 -14.32
CA GLU A 60 -4.85 9.64 -14.04
C GLU A 60 -4.98 8.14 -13.72
N LEU A 61 -4.39 7.29 -14.55
CA LEU A 61 -4.40 5.83 -14.35
C LEU A 61 -3.69 5.44 -13.05
N ALA A 62 -2.57 6.07 -12.73
CA ALA A 62 -1.86 5.85 -11.47
C ALA A 62 -2.73 6.22 -10.26
N ARG A 63 -3.51 7.30 -10.34
CA ARG A 63 -4.46 7.71 -9.30
C ARG A 63 -5.55 6.67 -9.09
N ILE A 64 -6.13 6.15 -10.17
CA ILE A 64 -7.13 5.07 -10.14
C ILE A 64 -6.55 3.82 -9.48
N CYS A 65 -5.35 3.40 -9.88
CA CYS A 65 -4.67 2.25 -9.30
C CYS A 65 -4.44 2.42 -7.79
N ARG A 66 -4.02 3.61 -7.33
CA ARG A 66 -3.84 3.90 -5.90
C ARG A 66 -5.14 3.79 -5.12
N HIS A 67 -6.22 4.37 -5.65
CA HIS A 67 -7.54 4.32 -5.00
C HIS A 67 -7.99 2.86 -4.75
N TRP A 68 -7.86 1.98 -5.75
CA TRP A 68 -8.19 0.57 -5.60
C TRP A 68 -7.34 -0.14 -4.53
N LEU A 69 -6.04 0.13 -4.49
CA LEU A 69 -5.11 -0.48 -3.53
C LEU A 69 -5.35 0.03 -2.10
N GLU A 70 -5.62 1.31 -1.93
CA GLU A 70 -5.98 1.92 -0.65
C GLU A 70 -7.29 1.31 -0.11
N GLY A 71 -8.31 1.17 -0.96
CA GLY A 71 -9.57 0.52 -0.57
C GLY A 71 -9.41 -0.96 -0.22
N ALA A 72 -8.51 -1.69 -0.91
CA ALA A 72 -8.15 -3.06 -0.53
C ALA A 72 -7.42 -3.11 0.81
N ARG A 73 -6.49 -2.18 1.05
CA ARG A 73 -5.74 -2.09 2.30
C ARG A 73 -6.64 -1.79 3.50
N ALA A 74 -7.55 -0.82 3.36
CA ALA A 74 -8.50 -0.48 4.41
C ALA A 74 -9.39 -1.68 4.80
N ARG A 75 -9.82 -2.49 3.83
CA ARG A 75 -10.59 -3.72 4.09
C ARG A 75 -9.77 -4.76 4.85
N LEU A 76 -8.50 -4.93 4.50
CA LEU A 76 -7.59 -5.83 5.21
C LEU A 76 -7.35 -5.36 6.65
N ASP A 77 -7.07 -4.07 6.84
CA ASP A 77 -6.82 -3.50 8.18
C ASP A 77 -8.07 -3.62 9.06
N ALA A 78 -9.28 -3.43 8.52
CA ALA A 78 -10.53 -3.64 9.25
C ALA A 78 -10.75 -5.11 9.65
N ALA A 79 -10.44 -6.06 8.75
CA ALA A 79 -10.53 -7.49 9.05
C ALA A 79 -9.53 -7.91 10.14
N LEU A 80 -8.28 -7.42 10.06
CA LEU A 80 -7.25 -7.67 11.07
C LEU A 80 -7.60 -7.04 12.42
N ALA A 81 -8.17 -5.84 12.45
CA ALA A 81 -8.62 -5.22 13.70
C ALA A 81 -9.79 -5.99 14.35
N ALA A 82 -10.70 -6.54 13.55
CA ALA A 82 -11.78 -7.39 14.04
C ALA A 82 -11.25 -8.69 14.65
N ASP A 83 -10.18 -9.26 14.08
CA ASP A 83 -9.54 -10.49 14.56
C ASP A 83 -8.61 -10.22 15.78
N ALA A 84 -7.88 -9.10 15.78
CA ALA A 84 -7.05 -8.66 16.91
C ALA A 84 -7.90 -8.33 18.16
N GLY A 85 -9.16 -7.90 17.98
CA GLY A 85 -10.12 -7.84 19.08
C GLY A 85 -10.36 -9.18 19.79
N ALA A 86 -10.01 -10.30 19.16
CA ALA A 86 -10.07 -11.65 19.72
C ALA A 86 -8.69 -12.19 20.18
N ASP A 87 -7.55 -11.66 19.72
CA ASP A 87 -6.20 -12.22 19.98
C ASP A 87 -5.13 -11.23 20.54
N ALA A 88 -5.42 -9.93 20.72
CA ALA A 88 -4.43 -8.89 21.06
C ALA A 88 -3.68 -9.01 22.42
N GLY A 89 -3.77 -10.13 23.13
CA GLY A 89 -2.97 -10.40 24.32
C GLY A 89 -1.59 -11.05 24.06
N MET A 90 -1.39 -11.75 22.93
CA MET A 90 -0.31 -12.75 22.85
C MET A 90 0.79 -12.47 21.81
N GLU A 91 0.50 -11.77 20.69
CA GLU A 91 1.44 -11.72 19.54
C GLU A 91 2.40 -10.51 19.50
N SER A 92 1.97 -9.33 19.99
CA SER A 92 2.77 -8.09 19.92
C SER A 92 4.13 -8.16 20.64
N VAL A 93 4.27 -9.07 21.61
CA VAL A 93 5.51 -9.21 22.40
C VAL A 93 6.58 -10.04 21.66
N VAL A 94 6.17 -10.86 20.68
CA VAL A 94 7.07 -11.81 19.98
C VAL A 94 7.80 -11.15 18.81
N VAL A 95 7.16 -10.19 18.13
CA VAL A 95 7.77 -9.43 17.02
C VAL A 95 8.89 -8.53 17.52
N SER A 96 8.68 -7.78 18.60
CA SER A 96 9.72 -6.90 19.17
C SER A 96 10.93 -7.68 19.70
N ARG A 97 10.73 -8.78 20.44
CA ARG A 97 11.83 -9.61 20.96
C ARG A 97 12.65 -10.33 19.88
N THR A 98 12.09 -10.50 18.69
CA THR A 98 12.81 -11.14 17.57
C THR A 98 13.69 -10.12 16.86
N VAL A 99 13.22 -8.89 16.67
CA VAL A 99 14.00 -7.81 16.07
C VAL A 99 15.16 -7.39 16.99
N GLU A 100 14.93 -7.32 18.31
CA GLU A 100 15.99 -7.01 19.29
C GLU A 100 17.11 -8.06 19.31
N ARG A 101 16.76 -9.35 19.19
CA ARG A 101 17.74 -10.45 19.22
C ARG A 101 18.57 -10.56 17.95
N VAL A 102 18.03 -10.16 16.79
CA VAL A 102 18.81 -10.06 15.54
C VAL A 102 19.79 -8.88 15.62
N ALA A 103 19.36 -7.75 16.19
CA ALA A 103 20.24 -6.60 16.37
C ALA A 103 21.41 -6.88 17.35
N GLU A 104 21.16 -7.61 18.44
CA GLU A 104 22.20 -8.01 19.39
C GLU A 104 23.22 -9.00 18.79
N ALA A 105 22.76 -9.96 17.97
CA ALA A 105 23.63 -10.94 17.32
C ALA A 105 24.60 -10.32 16.29
N GLU A 106 24.16 -9.30 15.55
CA GLU A 106 25.02 -8.56 14.62
C GLU A 106 26.08 -7.75 15.38
N PHE A 107 25.71 -7.15 16.52
CA PHE A 107 26.63 -6.34 17.34
C PHE A 107 27.70 -7.19 18.05
N GLU A 108 27.35 -8.41 18.47
CA GLU A 108 28.27 -9.36 19.08
C GLU A 108 29.30 -9.90 18.07
N THR A 109 28.88 -10.10 16.82
CA THR A 109 29.76 -10.52 15.72
C THR A 109 30.82 -9.44 15.41
N VAL A 110 30.41 -8.17 15.29
CA VAL A 110 31.32 -7.04 15.06
C VAL A 110 32.31 -6.85 16.22
N ARG A 111 31.87 -7.10 17.46
CA ARG A 111 32.73 -7.03 18.64
C ARG A 111 33.78 -8.14 18.65
N ALA A 112 33.40 -9.37 18.29
CA ALA A 112 34.32 -10.50 18.22
C ALA A 112 35.42 -10.30 17.16
N GLU A 113 35.09 -9.67 16.02
CA GLU A 113 36.08 -9.33 14.99
C GLU A 113 37.05 -8.22 15.44
N ALA A 114 36.57 -7.27 16.26
CA ALA A 114 37.42 -6.20 16.80
C ALA A 114 38.43 -6.73 17.83
N GLU A 115 38.04 -7.67 18.70
CA GLU A 115 38.94 -8.28 19.69
C GLU A 115 39.97 -9.24 19.04
N ALA A 116 39.66 -9.81 17.87
CA ALA A 116 40.57 -10.67 17.10
C ALA A 116 41.68 -9.90 16.34
N GLY A 117 41.60 -8.57 16.25
CA GLY A 117 42.50 -7.73 15.47
C GLY A 117 43.75 -7.20 16.18
N GLU A 118 43.87 -7.36 17.50
CA GLU A 118 44.95 -6.72 18.28
C GLU A 118 46.23 -7.56 18.49
N ASP A 119 46.24 -8.85 18.14
CA ASP A 119 47.39 -9.75 18.39
C ASP A 119 48.42 -9.81 17.23
N GLY A 120 48.40 -8.84 16.32
CA GLY A 120 49.14 -8.85 15.05
C GLY A 120 50.32 -7.87 14.91
N ARG A 121 50.85 -7.29 16.00
CA ARG A 121 52.13 -6.53 15.99
C ARG A 121 53.03 -6.94 17.14
N GLY A 122 53.82 -7.99 16.91
CA GLY A 122 54.99 -8.35 17.70
C GLY A 122 56.09 -8.86 16.77
#